data_AF-A0A6B3URD7-F1
#
_entry.id   AF-A0A6B3URD7-F1
#
_cell.length_a   1.000
_cell.length_b   1.000
_cell.length_c   1.000
_cell.angle_alpha   90.00
_cell.angle_beta   90.00
_cell.angle_gamma   90.00
#
_symmetry.space_group_name_H-M   'P 1'
#
loop_
_entity.id
_entity.type
_entity.pdbx_description
1 polymer ?
#
loop_
_entity_poly.entity_id
_entity_poly.type
_entity_poly.pdbx_seq_one_letter_code
_entity_poly.pdbx_strand_id
1 'polypeptide(L)' 'MRFYQFYGLNSENDVVSADDVLCRDDEVARDLIQERLERFPTVELWDAGRRVCRLEGGSGPAGFIL' A
#
# COMPACT_ATOMS: atom_id res chain seq x y z
N MET A 1 10.10 -14.19 -6.42
CA MET A 1 8.66 -13.86 -6.39
C MET A 1 8.18 -14.05 -4.97
N ARG A 2 7.45 -13.08 -4.42
CA ARG A 2 6.92 -13.06 -3.05
C ARG A 2 5.49 -12.55 -3.07
N PHE A 3 4.68 -13.04 -2.15
CA PHE A 3 3.29 -12.59 -1.99
C PHE A 3 3.24 -11.38 -1.08
N TYR A 4 2.60 -10.32 -1.55
CA TYR A 4 2.30 -9.16 -0.75
C TYR A 4 0.79 -9.00 -0.62
N GLN A 5 0.38 -8.61 0.57
CA GLN A 5 -1.00 -8.28 0.92
C GLN A 5 -1.18 -6.77 0.84
N PHE A 6 -2.11 -6.35 -0.01
CA PHE A 6 -2.49 -4.95 -0.18
C PHE A 6 -3.83 -4.75 0.52
N TYR A 7 -3.87 -3.79 1.44
CA TYR A 7 -5.10 -3.38 2.09
C TYR A 7 -5.44 -1.95 1.70
N GLY A 8 -6.62 -1.74 1.13
CA GLY A 8 -7.20 -0.41 0.94
C GLY A 8 -8.05 -0.07 2.17
N LEU A 9 -7.76 1.06 2.80
CA LEU A 9 -8.45 1.54 4.00
C LEU A 9 -9.32 2.75 3.64
N ASN A 10 -10.48 2.88 4.29
CA ASN A 10 -11.32 4.07 4.21
C ASN A 10 -10.81 5.19 5.14
N SER A 11 -11.53 6.32 5.21
CA SER A 11 -11.17 7.45 6.08
C SER A 11 -11.27 7.15 7.58
N GLU A 12 -11.93 6.06 7.97
CA GLU A 12 -12.04 5.58 9.36
C GLU A 12 -10.97 4.54 9.70
N ASN A 13 -10.01 4.29 8.79
CA ASN A 13 -9.00 3.23 8.86
C ASN A 13 -9.56 1.78 8.82
N ASP A 14 -10.80 1.59 8.39
CA ASP A 14 -11.33 0.25 8.16
C ASP A 14 -10.85 -0.30 6.82
N VAL A 15 -10.49 -1.58 6.81
CA VAL A 15 -10.12 -2.30 5.58
C VAL A 15 -11.36 -2.50 4.72
N VAL A 16 -11.38 -1.84 3.56
CA VAL A 16 -12.46 -1.94 2.56
C VAL A 16 -12.05 -2.71 1.31
N SER A 17 -10.76 -2.96 1.11
CA SER A 17 -10.22 -3.79 0.03
C SER A 17 -9.05 -4.61 0.54
N ALA A 18 -8.94 -5.86 0.10
CA ALA A 18 -7.82 -6.74 0.39
C ALA A 18 -7.47 -7.53 -0.88
N ASP A 19 -6.20 -7.50 -1.27
CA ASP A 19 -5.71 -8.18 -2.47
C ASP A 19 -4.34 -8.81 -2.21
N ASP A 20 -4.15 -10.05 -2.66
CA ASP A 20 -2.86 -10.71 -2.67
C ASP A 20 -2.22 -10.58 -4.05
N VAL A 21 -1.01 -10.02 -4.13
CA VAL A 21 -0.27 -9.90 -5.41
C VAL A 21 1.09 -10.55 -5.30
N LEU A 22 1.43 -11.33 -6.32
CA LEU A 22 2.75 -11.93 -6.46
C LEU A 22 3.69 -10.94 -7.15
N CYS A 23 4.60 -10.35 -6.40
CA CYS A 23 5.60 -9.41 -6.93
C CYS A 23 6.98 -10.07 -7.02
N ARG A 24 7.84 -9.53 -7.90
CA ARG A 24 9.22 -10.01 -8.04
C ARG A 24 10.04 -9.64 -6.80
N ASP A 25 9.87 -8.42 -6.31
CA ASP A 25 10.62 -7.74 -5.26
C ASP A 25 9.77 -6.62 -4.62
N ASP A 26 10.32 -5.99 -3.58
CA ASP A 26 9.67 -4.93 -2.81
C ASP A 26 9.44 -3.65 -3.63
N GLU A 27 10.28 -3.35 -4.62
CA GLU A 27 10.17 -2.12 -5.43
C GLU A 27 8.92 -2.19 -6.30
N VAL A 28 8.73 -3.31 -6.99
CA VAL A 28 7.51 -3.55 -7.78
C VAL A 28 6.25 -3.49 -6.91
N ALA A 29 6.30 -4.04 -5.70
CA ALA A 29 5.17 -4.01 -4.77
C ALA A 29 4.85 -2.57 -4.30
N ARG A 30 5.88 -1.73 -4.12
CA ARG A 30 5.73 -0.31 -3.77
C ARG A 30 5.16 0.54 -4.90
N ASP A 31 5.56 0.29 -6.14
CA ASP A 31 5.00 1.01 -7.29
C ASP A 31 3.52 0.66 -7.48
N LEU A 32 3.15 -0.63 -7.33
CA LEU A 32 1.76 -1.08 -7.44
C LEU A 32 0.83 -0.49 -6.37
N ILE A 33 1.32 -0.26 -5.15
CA ILE A 33 0.49 0.32 -4.09
C ILE A 33 0.26 1.83 -4.32
N GLN A 34 1.15 2.53 -5.05
CA GLN A 34 0.92 3.94 -5.40
C GLN A 34 -0.27 4.11 -6.34
N GLU A 35 -0.43 3.25 -7.35
CA GLU A 35 -1.61 3.28 -8.23
C GLU A 35 -2.92 3.07 -7.46
N ARG A 36 -2.89 2.30 -6.38
CA ARG A 36 -4.06 2.06 -5.52
C ARG A 36 -4.40 3.25 -4.62
N LEU A 37 -3.45 4.14 -4.36
CA LEU A 37 -3.67 5.39 -3.61
C LEU A 37 -4.64 6.34 -4.34
N GLU A 38 -4.80 6.20 -5.65
CA GLU A 38 -5.80 6.95 -6.42
C GLU A 38 -7.24 6.53 -6.08
N ARG A 39 -7.43 5.31 -5.55
CA ARG A 39 -8.75 4.72 -5.28
C ARG A 39 -9.10 4.69 -3.80
N PHE A 40 -8.09 4.63 -2.93
CA PHE A 40 -8.29 4.55 -1.49
C PHE A 40 -7.54 5.68 -0.78
N PRO A 41 -8.15 6.30 0.24
CA PRO A 41 -7.50 7.37 1.00
C PRO A 41 -6.27 6.88 1.77
N THR A 42 -6.20 5.59 2.08
CA THR A 42 -5.02 4.97 2.69
C THR A 42 -4.86 3.58 2.15
N VAL A 43 -3.60 3.17 1.95
CA VAL A 43 -3.25 1.83 1.49
C VAL A 43 -2.09 1.31 2.33
N GLU A 44 -2.14 0.03 2.69
CA GLU A 44 -1.08 -0.66 3.41
C GLU A 44 -0.55 -1.85 2.61
N LEU A 45 0.77 -2.02 2.63
CA LEU A 45 1.49 -3.16 2.05
C LEU A 45 2.03 -4.04 3.17
N TRP A 46 1.74 -5.33 3.11
CA TRP A 46 2.16 -6.32 4.08
C TRP A 46 2.87 -7.49 3.40
N ASP A 47 3.90 -8.02 4.05
CA ASP A 47 4.66 -9.21 3.64
C ASP A 47 4.71 -10.18 4.82
N ALA A 48 4.13 -11.37 4.66
CA ALA A 48 4.12 -12.45 5.67
C ALA A 48 3.78 -12.00 7.11
N GLY A 49 2.79 -11.10 7.27
CA GLY A 49 2.37 -10.58 8.58
C GLY A 49 3.19 -9.40 9.11
N ARG A 50 4.13 -8.86 8.32
CA ARG A 50 4.85 -7.62 8.61
C ARG A 50 4.37 -6.50 7.70
N ARG A 51 4.03 -5.35 8.26
CA ARG A 51 3.74 -4.13 7.48
C ARG A 51 5.03 -3.60 6.85
N VAL A 52 5.08 -3.61 5.52
CA VAL A 52 6.20 -3.12 4.70
C VAL A 52 6.10 -1.62 4.50
N CYS A 53 4.90 -1.13 4.19
CA CYS A 53 4.65 0.28 3.88
C CYS A 53 3.20 0.66 4.16
N ARG A 54 2.96 1.94 4.42
CA ARG A 54 1.65 2.58 4.49
C ARG A 54 1.74 3.90 3.73
N LEU A 55 0.82 4.13 2.80
CA LEU A 55 0.70 5.36 2.05
C LEU A 55 -0.68 5.98 2.32
N GLU A 56 -0.72 7.29 2.48
CA GLU A 56 -1.96 8.04 2.70
C GLU A 56 -2.13 9.04 1.55
N GLY A 57 -3.28 8.98 0.88
CA GLY A 57 -3.62 9.77 -0.32
C GLY A 57 -3.92 11.24 -0.02
N GLY A 58 -3.51 11.72 1.16
CA GLY A 58 -3.61 13.11 1.54
C GLY A 58 -2.73 13.93 0.61
N SER A 59 -3.36 14.81 -0.16
CA SER A 59 -2.72 15.87 -0.95
C SER A 59 -1.83 16.74 -0.05
N GLY A 60 -0.60 16.29 0.19
CA GLY A 60 0.53 17.02 0.73
C GLY A 60 1.77 16.54 -0.04
N PRO A 61 2.73 17.44 -0.35
CA PRO A 61 3.87 17.08 -1.19
C PRO A 61 4.54 15.85 -0.59
N ALA A 62 4.81 14.86 -1.43
CA ALA A 62 5.56 13.66 -1.09
C ALA A 62 6.81 14.05 -0.32
N GLY A 63 6.72 14.01 1.01
CA GLY A 63 7.80 14.30 1.91
C GLY A 63 8.74 13.11 1.85
N PHE A 64 9.63 13.12 0.86
CA PHE A 64 10.88 12.39 0.96
C PHE A 64 11.58 12.87 2.24
N ILE A 65 11.50 12.08 3.30
CA ILE A 65 12.49 12.18 4.38
C ILE A 65 13.65 11.31 3.93
N LEU A 66 14.69 11.97 3.42
CA LEU A 66 16.04 11.43 3.22
C LEU A 66 16.63 10.99 4.57
#